data_AF-A0A7G7WC71-F1
#
_entry.id   AF-A0A7G7WC71-F1
#
_cell.length_a   1.000
_cell.length_b   1.000
_cell.length_c   1.000
_cell.angle_alpha   90.00
_cell.angle_beta   90.00
_cell.angle_gamma   90.00
#
_symmetry.space_group_name_H-M   'P 1'
#
loop_
_entity.id
_entity.type
_entity.pdbx_description
1 polymer ?
#
loop_
_entity_poly.entity_id
_entity_poly.type
_entity_poly.pdbx_seq_one_letter_code
_entity_poly.pdbx_strand_id
1 'polypeptide(L)'
;MISPQPLAGSSNDSVFDRIALSLSGGGFRASAYSLGTLKALYQLGLLEQVHMLSTASGGTITGAYYAMRRKSGHTFPDIYHDFYKILNQDAILPQALARWEAGMRAGGPQYKLIQAFAETYSQQLYGEARLGMFWEPDASAQAPFHLQSLIFGATEMYSGLAFRFQHSAYLPAPKGKTRETYAIDNGNVSLPAEHARKLRLGDVVAASSCFPGGFEPLVLPDDFFPGNPPAQLLTKGGRRTSDRVALLDGGIYDNQGIDSLLVANERNRRHLEQVQLSHSARQAALLQPTTLFLVADVGGADKNIYQPPPPLPHAAWAPKLWHILLLLVVLVAGLGLGAWQLHEAGTSPFFSGVLAGLGTVGALGLLVAGWGIGKLRRMLHSQSPNLPDWVLPRLARLSVPQLRQLLALRLGSTLKLLTSVFMRRVRSQNYEQLYRQPGGNKPAYQIVSSIIGAIANDFELQTDRISKKQKKEVPKKPRVRQQLAAVFPTIDSARKMGTTLWWQQEKWRLPAIVASAEITLCYQLLRRFEKHPPRPDSREAEVQRRAQLLWDAYQRGGPNYLVPLAAMPALQDASGTVEQILATSDR
;
A
#
# COMPACT_ATOMS: atom_id res chain seq x y z
N MET A 1 1.09 30.63 32.16
CA MET A 1 0.55 29.84 31.05
C MET A 1 0.40 30.76 29.86
N ILE A 2 1.33 30.72 28.92
CA ILE A 2 1.30 31.55 27.71
C ILE A 2 0.88 30.62 26.57
N SER A 3 -0.29 30.88 25.98
CA SER A 3 -0.73 30.16 24.78
C SER A 3 0.29 30.35 23.66
N PRO A 4 0.76 29.28 22.99
CA PRO A 4 1.67 29.45 21.86
C PRO A 4 0.88 30.08 20.70
N GLN A 5 1.30 31.28 20.28
CA GLN A 5 0.85 31.83 19.01
C GLN A 5 1.33 30.93 17.85
N PRO A 6 0.54 30.78 16.78
CA PRO A 6 0.99 30.03 15.61
C PRO A 6 2.16 30.76 14.96
N LEU A 7 3.34 30.13 14.96
CA LEU A 7 4.48 30.55 14.17
C LEU A 7 4.12 30.36 12.68
N ALA A 8 3.66 31.44 12.07
CA ALA A 8 3.57 31.56 10.63
C ALA A 8 4.99 31.43 10.07
N GLY A 9 5.16 30.61 9.01
CA GLY A 9 6.32 30.73 8.14
C GLY A 9 6.47 32.17 7.67
N SER A 10 7.65 32.53 7.16
CA SER A 10 7.86 33.86 6.60
C SER A 10 6.70 34.17 5.64
N SER A 11 6.11 35.37 5.73
CA SER A 11 4.90 35.74 4.97
C SER A 11 5.08 35.72 3.44
N ASN A 12 6.25 35.30 2.95
CA ASN A 12 6.64 35.18 1.55
C ASN A 12 6.79 33.73 1.07
N ASP A 13 6.65 32.71 1.93
CA ASP A 13 6.79 31.31 1.52
C ASP A 13 5.60 30.88 0.63
N SER A 14 5.88 30.31 -0.54
CA SER A 14 4.85 29.69 -1.37
C SER A 14 4.29 28.44 -0.70
N VAL A 15 3.02 28.13 -0.98
CA VAL A 15 2.38 26.90 -0.48
C VAL A 15 3.17 25.66 -0.85
N PHE A 16 3.91 25.67 -1.96
CA PHE A 16 4.66 24.52 -2.46
C PHE A 16 6.13 24.45 -2.03
N ASP A 17 6.61 25.34 -1.15
CA ASP A 17 8.03 25.38 -0.78
C ASP A 17 8.48 24.17 0.04
N ARG A 18 7.58 23.62 0.88
CA ARG A 18 7.89 22.49 1.74
C ARG A 18 6.72 21.53 1.74
N ILE A 19 6.82 20.49 0.93
CA ILE A 19 5.76 19.50 0.76
C ILE A 19 6.05 18.30 1.67
N ALA A 20 5.07 17.94 2.49
CA ALA A 20 5.01 16.68 3.21
C ALA A 20 4.13 15.71 2.40
N LEU A 21 4.76 14.71 1.78
CA LEU A 21 4.09 13.73 0.93
C LEU A 21 3.77 12.46 1.72
N SER A 22 2.51 12.06 1.66
CA SER A 22 2.01 10.81 2.22
C SER A 22 1.63 9.87 1.07
N LEU A 23 2.14 8.64 1.10
CA LEU A 23 1.82 7.58 0.14
C LEU A 23 1.09 6.44 0.85
N SER A 24 -0.21 6.31 0.60
CA SER A 24 -1.03 5.37 1.36
C SER A 24 -0.79 3.91 0.99
N GLY A 25 -1.30 3.01 1.82
CA GLY A 25 -1.29 1.57 1.58
C GLY A 25 -2.45 1.09 0.71
N GLY A 26 -2.26 -0.10 0.12
CA GLY A 26 -3.24 -0.73 -0.78
C GLY A 26 -2.64 -1.68 -1.83
N GLY A 27 -1.49 -2.29 -1.52
CA GLY A 27 -0.78 -3.18 -2.44
C GLY A 27 -0.29 -2.51 -3.72
N PHE A 28 -0.22 -3.26 -4.82
CA PHE A 28 0.29 -2.78 -6.12
C PHE A 28 -0.52 -1.63 -6.71
N ARG A 29 -1.82 -1.52 -6.39
CA ARG A 29 -2.62 -0.33 -6.73
C ARG A 29 -2.03 0.92 -6.09
N ALA A 30 -1.71 0.85 -4.80
CA ALA A 30 -1.05 1.94 -4.09
C ALA A 30 0.36 2.19 -4.62
N SER A 31 1.12 1.14 -4.95
CA SER A 31 2.46 1.29 -5.52
C SER A 31 2.44 2.04 -6.85
N ALA A 32 1.56 1.65 -7.77
CA ALA A 32 1.39 2.31 -9.07
C ALA A 32 0.83 3.75 -8.94
N TYR A 33 -0.15 3.97 -8.05
CA TYR A 33 -0.70 5.30 -7.81
C TYR A 33 0.33 6.24 -7.18
N SER A 34 1.17 5.72 -6.27
CA SER A 34 2.30 6.44 -5.69
C SER A 34 3.33 6.81 -6.75
N LEU A 35 3.62 5.90 -7.69
CA LEU A 35 4.53 6.17 -8.81
C LEU A 35 3.98 7.30 -9.70
N GLY A 36 2.69 7.24 -10.04
CA GLY A 36 2.02 8.30 -10.79
C GLY A 36 1.98 9.63 -10.03
N THR A 37 1.87 9.62 -8.70
CA THR A 37 1.94 10.83 -7.88
C THR A 37 3.33 11.47 -7.95
N LEU A 38 4.40 10.67 -7.80
CA LEU A 38 5.77 11.17 -7.93
C LEU A 38 6.02 11.73 -9.34
N LYS A 39 5.47 11.07 -10.37
CA LYS A 39 5.51 11.54 -11.76
C LYS A 39 4.80 12.88 -11.94
N ALA A 40 3.60 13.01 -11.39
CA ALA A 40 2.84 14.25 -11.41
C ALA A 40 3.62 15.39 -10.74
N LEU A 41 4.21 15.14 -9.56
CA LEU A 41 5.05 16.10 -8.85
C LEU A 41 6.28 16.49 -9.67
N TYR A 42 6.92 15.55 -10.36
CA TYR A 42 8.04 15.84 -11.24
C TYR A 42 7.62 16.74 -12.40
N GLN A 43 6.53 16.40 -13.08
CA GLN A 43 6.01 17.18 -14.21
C GLN A 43 5.56 18.59 -13.80
N LEU A 44 5.01 18.73 -12.60
CA LEU A 44 4.63 20.02 -12.02
C LEU A 44 5.84 20.83 -11.50
N GLY A 45 7.06 20.27 -11.50
CA GLY A 45 8.25 20.94 -10.95
C GLY A 45 8.26 21.01 -9.42
N LEU A 46 7.53 20.12 -8.75
CA LEU A 46 7.31 20.10 -7.30
C LEU A 46 8.03 18.96 -6.57
N LEU A 47 8.55 17.96 -7.28
CA LEU A 47 9.13 16.76 -6.66
C LEU A 47 10.28 17.11 -5.70
N GLU A 48 11.18 17.99 -6.09
CA GLU A 48 12.33 18.42 -5.27
C GLU A 48 11.91 19.30 -4.07
N GLN A 49 10.65 19.74 -3.98
CA GLN A 49 10.12 20.45 -2.81
C GLN A 49 9.54 19.50 -1.76
N VAL A 50 9.50 18.19 -2.06
CA VAL A 50 9.07 17.18 -1.09
C VAL A 50 10.17 16.95 -0.07
N HIS A 51 10.11 17.65 1.06
CA HIS A 51 11.09 17.49 2.13
C HIS A 51 10.77 16.34 3.11
N MET A 52 9.52 15.86 3.15
CA MET A 52 9.11 14.78 4.03
C MET A 52 8.31 13.74 3.25
N LEU A 53 8.62 12.47 3.47
CA LEU A 53 7.94 11.34 2.88
C LEU A 53 7.54 10.34 3.95
N SER A 54 6.25 10.03 4.04
CA SER A 54 5.72 8.97 4.88
C SER A 54 4.92 7.99 4.04
N THR A 55 5.06 6.71 4.32
CA THR A 55 4.51 5.66 3.49
C THR A 55 4.01 4.49 4.31
N ALA A 56 3.01 3.78 3.77
CA ALA A 56 2.52 2.52 4.32
C ALA A 56 2.33 1.48 3.21
N SER A 57 2.60 0.20 3.50
CA SER A 57 2.29 -0.94 2.64
C SER A 57 2.79 -0.78 1.20
N GLY A 58 1.92 -0.93 0.20
CA GLY A 58 2.23 -0.69 -1.21
C GLY A 58 2.86 0.68 -1.50
N GLY A 59 2.50 1.74 -0.76
CA GLY A 59 3.15 3.04 -0.84
C GLY A 59 4.62 3.00 -0.38
N THR A 60 4.95 2.15 0.60
CA THR A 60 6.33 1.92 1.05
C THR A 60 7.18 1.24 -0.01
N ILE A 61 6.61 0.33 -0.81
CA ILE A 61 7.34 -0.31 -1.93
C ILE A 61 7.85 0.76 -2.91
N THR A 62 6.98 1.69 -3.33
CA THR A 62 7.38 2.76 -4.25
C THR A 62 8.26 3.82 -3.57
N GLY A 63 7.87 4.27 -2.37
CA GLY A 63 8.54 5.37 -1.69
C GLY A 63 9.95 5.01 -1.22
N ALA A 64 10.16 3.78 -0.73
CA ALA A 64 11.51 3.30 -0.39
C ALA A 64 12.37 3.12 -1.64
N TYR A 65 11.80 2.62 -2.75
CA TYR A 65 12.52 2.46 -4.01
C TYR A 65 12.99 3.81 -4.56
N TYR A 66 12.09 4.79 -4.60
CA TYR A 66 12.38 6.15 -5.00
C TYR A 66 13.46 6.79 -4.10
N ALA A 67 13.28 6.76 -2.78
CA ALA A 67 14.21 7.36 -1.84
C ALA A 67 15.61 6.75 -1.97
N MET A 68 15.72 5.42 -2.05
CA MET A 68 16.99 4.72 -2.27
C MET A 68 17.63 5.13 -3.60
N ARG A 69 16.94 4.97 -4.74
CA ARG A 69 17.55 5.23 -6.06
C ARG A 69 17.95 6.69 -6.22
N ARG A 70 17.15 7.62 -5.68
CA ARG A 70 17.45 9.05 -5.68
C ARG A 70 18.64 9.38 -4.78
N LYS A 71 18.73 8.78 -3.58
CA LYS A 71 19.94 8.89 -2.73
C LYS A 71 21.19 8.31 -3.40
N SER A 72 21.03 7.30 -4.24
CA SER A 72 22.11 6.73 -5.06
C SER A 72 22.42 7.52 -6.34
N GLY A 73 21.82 8.70 -6.54
CA GLY A 73 22.18 9.60 -7.65
C GLY A 73 21.37 9.46 -8.94
N HIS A 74 20.39 8.55 -9.03
CA HIS A 74 19.59 8.37 -10.26
C HIS A 74 18.63 9.51 -10.52
N THR A 75 18.38 9.84 -11.80
CA THR A 75 17.39 10.84 -12.18
C THR A 75 15.98 10.29 -11.98
N PHE A 76 14.98 11.17 -11.78
CA PHE A 76 13.60 10.72 -11.64
C PHE A 76 13.08 9.93 -12.88
N PRO A 77 13.37 10.34 -14.13
CA PRO A 77 13.01 9.54 -15.30
C PRO A 77 13.51 8.09 -15.24
N ASP A 78 14.77 7.87 -14.88
CA ASP A 78 15.32 6.50 -14.75
C ASP A 78 14.58 5.70 -13.68
N ILE A 79 14.34 6.33 -12.52
CA ILE A 79 13.60 5.70 -11.41
C ILE A 79 12.19 5.32 -11.85
N TYR A 80 11.51 6.22 -12.57
CA TYR A 80 10.15 5.99 -13.06
C TYR A 80 10.10 4.81 -14.03
N HIS A 81 10.95 4.81 -15.06
CA HIS A 81 10.95 3.77 -16.09
C HIS A 81 11.34 2.39 -15.52
N ASP A 82 12.37 2.33 -14.68
CA ASP A 82 12.79 1.09 -14.02
C ASP A 82 11.68 0.52 -13.14
N PHE A 83 11.09 1.35 -12.29
CA PHE A 83 10.05 0.88 -11.37
C PHE A 83 8.74 0.53 -12.10
N TYR A 84 8.37 1.30 -13.12
CA TYR A 84 7.24 0.97 -13.98
C TYR A 84 7.42 -0.39 -14.66
N LYS A 85 8.63 -0.68 -15.17
CA LYS A 85 8.98 -1.97 -15.77
C LYS A 85 8.87 -3.11 -14.76
N ILE A 86 9.38 -2.93 -13.54
CA ILE A 86 9.27 -3.90 -12.45
C ILE A 86 7.79 -4.20 -12.13
N LEU A 87 6.96 -3.16 -11.97
CA LEU A 87 5.53 -3.35 -11.76
C LEU A 87 4.91 -4.12 -12.93
N ASN A 88 5.24 -3.78 -14.18
CA ASN A 88 4.70 -4.45 -15.35
C ASN A 88 5.17 -5.92 -15.55
N GLN A 89 6.31 -6.30 -14.97
CA GLN A 89 6.82 -7.67 -15.02
C GLN A 89 6.06 -8.63 -14.08
N ASP A 90 5.46 -8.12 -13.00
CA ASP A 90 4.72 -8.91 -11.99
C ASP A 90 5.51 -10.10 -11.41
N ALA A 91 6.83 -9.95 -11.27
CA ALA A 91 7.72 -11.05 -10.92
C ALA A 91 7.89 -11.28 -9.41
N ILE A 92 7.39 -10.38 -8.55
CA ILE A 92 7.58 -10.43 -7.10
C ILE A 92 6.89 -11.65 -6.49
N LEU A 93 5.58 -11.81 -6.68
CA LEU A 93 4.84 -12.94 -6.10
C LEU A 93 5.35 -14.31 -6.61
N PRO A 94 5.52 -14.55 -7.93
CA PRO A 94 6.00 -15.84 -8.42
C PRO A 94 7.35 -16.25 -7.83
N GLN A 95 8.26 -15.30 -7.63
CA GLN A 95 9.59 -15.54 -7.08
C GLN A 95 9.55 -15.71 -5.57
N ALA A 96 8.75 -14.91 -4.84
CA ALA A 96 8.57 -15.08 -3.40
C ALA A 96 7.96 -16.45 -3.05
N LEU A 97 6.98 -16.91 -3.81
CA LEU A 97 6.41 -18.25 -3.63
C LEU A 97 7.43 -19.36 -3.93
N ALA A 98 8.20 -19.22 -5.01
CA ALA A 98 9.24 -20.19 -5.33
C ALA A 98 10.33 -20.25 -4.25
N ARG A 99 10.74 -19.10 -3.71
CA ARG A 99 11.67 -18.99 -2.57
C ARG A 99 11.10 -19.62 -1.32
N TRP A 100 9.83 -19.34 -1.00
CA TRP A 100 9.16 -19.93 0.14
C TRP A 100 9.09 -21.46 0.05
N GLU A 101 8.70 -22.01 -1.09
CA GLU A 101 8.70 -23.45 -1.32
C GLU A 101 10.09 -24.09 -1.13
N ALA A 102 11.13 -23.44 -1.66
CA ALA A 102 12.51 -23.91 -1.52
C ALA A 102 12.99 -23.82 -0.06
N GLY A 103 12.73 -22.71 0.62
CA GLY A 103 13.08 -22.50 2.02
C GLY A 103 12.36 -23.45 2.96
N MET A 104 11.08 -23.75 2.70
CA MET A 104 10.32 -24.76 3.44
C MET A 104 10.89 -26.18 3.30
N ARG A 105 11.48 -26.51 2.14
CA ARG A 105 12.16 -27.81 1.93
C ARG A 105 13.51 -27.87 2.64
N ALA A 106 14.23 -26.76 2.73
CA ALA A 106 15.58 -26.71 3.29
C ALA A 106 15.61 -26.46 4.81
N GLY A 107 14.81 -25.51 5.31
CA GLY A 107 14.80 -25.02 6.70
C GLY A 107 13.57 -25.42 7.52
N GLY A 108 12.64 -26.20 6.95
CA GLY A 108 11.45 -26.66 7.65
C GLY A 108 10.35 -25.60 7.83
N PRO A 109 9.29 -25.90 8.61
CA PRO A 109 8.07 -25.08 8.69
C PRO A 109 8.22 -23.73 9.40
N GLN A 110 9.44 -23.38 9.84
CA GLN A 110 9.72 -22.12 10.52
C GLN A 110 10.02 -20.97 9.53
N TYR A 111 10.32 -21.29 8.27
CA TYR A 111 10.55 -20.26 7.24
C TYR A 111 9.23 -19.63 6.79
N LYS A 112 9.05 -18.35 7.12
CA LYS A 112 7.80 -17.63 6.93
C LYS A 112 7.65 -17.15 5.49
N LEU A 113 6.42 -17.05 5.00
CA LEU A 113 6.19 -16.51 3.66
C LEU A 113 6.65 -15.04 3.57
N ILE A 114 6.47 -14.26 4.64
CA ILE A 114 6.93 -12.87 4.67
C ILE A 114 8.45 -12.73 4.55
N GLN A 115 9.22 -13.69 5.07
CA GLN A 115 10.68 -13.69 4.93
C GLN A 115 11.09 -13.91 3.47
N ALA A 116 10.39 -14.81 2.77
CA ALA A 116 10.58 -14.99 1.33
C ALA A 116 10.25 -13.71 0.56
N PHE A 117 9.23 -12.96 0.96
CA PHE A 117 8.92 -11.64 0.38
C PHE A 117 10.03 -10.62 0.66
N ALA A 118 10.53 -10.54 1.90
CA ALA A 118 11.63 -9.65 2.28
C ALA A 118 12.89 -9.90 1.43
N GLU A 119 13.27 -11.18 1.27
CA GLU A 119 14.37 -11.56 0.39
C GLU A 119 14.10 -11.24 -1.09
N THR A 120 12.86 -11.45 -1.56
CA THR A 120 12.50 -11.12 -2.95
C THR A 120 12.59 -9.62 -3.19
N TYR A 121 12.14 -8.80 -2.24
CA TYR A 121 12.29 -7.36 -2.30
C TYR A 121 13.76 -6.94 -2.30
N SER A 122 14.58 -7.53 -1.42
CA SER A 122 16.03 -7.30 -1.45
C SER A 122 16.62 -7.67 -2.82
N GLN A 123 16.29 -8.81 -3.40
CA GLN A 123 16.88 -9.21 -4.68
C GLN A 123 16.41 -8.35 -5.86
N GLN A 124 15.10 -8.09 -5.98
CA GLN A 124 14.53 -7.46 -7.18
C GLN A 124 14.48 -5.93 -7.12
N LEU A 125 14.37 -5.36 -5.93
CA LEU A 125 14.13 -3.91 -5.76
C LEU A 125 15.33 -3.21 -5.15
N TYR A 126 15.86 -3.72 -4.03
CA TYR A 126 16.73 -2.95 -3.14
C TYR A 126 18.21 -3.36 -3.16
N GLY A 127 18.55 -4.51 -3.75
CA GLY A 127 19.86 -5.13 -3.61
C GLY A 127 20.28 -5.26 -2.14
N GLU A 128 21.53 -4.88 -1.87
CA GLU A 128 22.13 -4.82 -0.53
C GLU A 128 21.84 -3.50 0.21
N ALA A 129 20.91 -2.66 -0.28
CA ALA A 129 20.63 -1.38 0.33
C ALA A 129 20.10 -1.53 1.76
N ARG A 130 20.71 -0.77 2.66
CA ARG A 130 20.36 -0.72 4.07
C ARG A 130 19.88 0.67 4.43
N LEU A 131 19.02 0.75 5.45
CA LEU A 131 18.46 2.00 5.93
C LEU A 131 19.53 3.03 6.27
N GLY A 132 20.71 2.57 6.73
CA GLY A 132 21.88 3.40 7.02
C GLY A 132 22.33 4.31 5.87
N MET A 133 22.04 3.96 4.61
CA MET A 133 22.42 4.77 3.45
C MET A 133 21.89 6.22 3.51
N PHE A 134 20.79 6.46 4.22
CA PHE A 134 20.21 7.80 4.34
C PHE A 134 21.02 8.71 5.28
N TRP A 135 21.87 8.14 6.15
CA TRP A 135 22.80 8.90 7.00
C TRP A 135 24.12 9.22 6.31
N GLU A 136 24.44 8.53 5.22
CA GLU A 136 25.66 8.79 4.46
C GLU A 136 25.56 10.10 3.69
N PRO A 137 26.69 10.76 3.36
CA PRO A 137 26.71 11.90 2.47
C PRO A 137 25.99 11.60 1.15
N ASP A 138 25.46 12.63 0.50
CA ASP A 138 24.86 12.45 -0.82
C ASP A 138 25.93 12.04 -1.84
N ALA A 139 25.67 10.94 -2.56
CA ALA A 139 26.55 10.49 -3.64
C ALA A 139 26.37 11.34 -4.91
N SER A 140 25.29 12.12 -5.03
CA SER A 140 24.97 12.91 -6.21
C SER A 140 25.61 14.31 -6.14
N ALA A 141 26.47 14.63 -7.11
CA ALA A 141 26.97 15.99 -7.32
C ALA A 141 25.97 16.91 -8.05
N GLN A 142 24.92 16.35 -8.67
CA GLN A 142 24.02 17.08 -9.57
C GLN A 142 22.79 17.68 -8.87
N ALA A 143 22.25 17.03 -7.83
CA ALA A 143 21.14 17.57 -7.03
C ALA A 143 21.15 16.97 -5.61
N PRO A 144 21.13 17.80 -4.55
CA PRO A 144 21.14 17.32 -3.17
C PRO A 144 19.86 16.53 -2.85
N PHE A 145 20.00 15.47 -2.07
CA PHE A 145 18.91 14.63 -1.59
C PHE A 145 17.93 15.47 -0.76
N HIS A 146 16.75 15.73 -1.34
CA HIS A 146 15.78 16.68 -0.81
C HIS A 146 14.93 16.14 0.36
N LEU A 147 14.88 14.81 0.57
CA LEU A 147 14.06 14.19 1.62
C LEU A 147 14.74 14.30 2.99
N GLN A 148 14.35 15.32 3.75
CA GLN A 148 14.79 15.56 5.11
C GLN A 148 14.18 14.59 6.12
N SER A 149 12.98 14.06 5.85
CA SER A 149 12.36 13.04 6.71
C SER A 149 11.80 11.91 5.87
N LEU A 150 12.20 10.69 6.20
CA LEU A 150 11.72 9.47 5.56
C LEU A 150 11.11 8.59 6.64
N ILE A 151 9.87 8.16 6.45
CA ILE A 151 9.17 7.31 7.40
C ILE A 151 8.51 6.16 6.64
N PHE A 152 8.93 4.94 6.95
CA PHE A 152 8.29 3.71 6.50
C PHE A 152 7.52 3.14 7.69
N GLY A 153 6.19 3.16 7.60
CA GLY A 153 5.31 2.78 8.71
C GLY A 153 5.12 1.27 8.82
N ALA A 154 5.17 0.75 10.05
CA ALA A 154 4.70 -0.57 10.42
C ALA A 154 3.80 -0.47 11.66
N THR A 155 3.11 -1.55 12.00
CA THR A 155 2.28 -1.62 13.21
C THR A 155 2.85 -2.66 14.17
N GLU A 156 3.09 -2.26 15.41
CA GLU A 156 3.54 -3.12 16.49
C GLU A 156 2.34 -3.77 17.18
N MET A 157 2.31 -5.11 17.24
CA MET A 157 1.10 -5.86 17.57
C MET A 157 0.76 -5.98 19.06
N TYR A 158 1.73 -5.87 19.96
CA TYR A 158 1.47 -6.01 21.40
C TYR A 158 0.80 -4.76 21.97
N SER A 159 1.25 -3.57 21.57
CA SER A 159 0.66 -2.29 22.01
C SER A 159 -0.30 -1.67 20.99
N GLY A 160 -0.34 -2.17 19.76
CA GLY A 160 -1.16 -1.60 18.69
C GLY A 160 -0.70 -0.21 18.27
N LEU A 161 0.58 0.11 18.42
CA LEU A 161 1.15 1.43 18.11
C LEU A 161 1.90 1.42 16.78
N ALA A 162 1.99 2.58 16.12
CA ALA A 162 2.87 2.76 14.97
C ALA A 162 4.33 2.51 15.35
N PHE A 163 4.97 1.58 14.64
CA PHE A 163 6.40 1.40 14.62
C PHE A 163 6.98 2.10 13.39
N ARG A 164 7.89 3.06 13.59
CA ARG A 164 8.38 3.93 12.52
C ARG A 164 9.83 3.60 12.19
N PHE A 165 10.05 3.00 11.03
CA PHE A 165 11.38 2.95 10.43
C PHE A 165 11.67 4.32 9.82
N GLN A 166 12.37 5.16 10.57
CA GLN A 166 12.48 6.58 10.24
C GLN A 166 13.92 7.07 10.16
N HIS A 167 14.12 7.99 9.23
CA HIS A 167 15.32 8.79 9.09
C HIS A 167 14.94 10.27 9.13
N SER A 168 15.78 11.07 9.77
CA SER A 168 15.73 12.52 9.68
C SER A 168 17.11 13.05 9.36
N ALA A 169 17.19 13.91 8.35
CA ALA A 169 18.34 14.77 8.16
C ALA A 169 18.46 15.65 9.41
N TYR A 170 19.46 15.35 10.22
CA TYR A 170 19.92 16.13 11.38
C TYR A 170 19.01 16.18 12.62
N LEU A 171 19.61 15.84 13.77
CA LEU A 171 19.62 16.56 15.05
C LEU A 171 19.91 15.55 16.13
N PRO A 172 21.01 15.52 16.91
CA PRO A 172 21.73 16.69 17.37
C PRO A 172 23.23 16.56 16.99
N ALA A 173 24.13 17.50 17.30
CA ALA A 173 24.08 18.51 18.34
C ALA A 173 25.02 19.71 18.04
N PRO A 174 24.79 20.89 18.66
CA PRO A 174 25.90 21.75 19.09
C PRO A 174 26.86 20.95 20.01
N LYS A 175 28.17 21.22 19.93
CA LYS A 175 29.30 20.45 20.53
C LYS A 175 28.94 19.59 21.76
N GLY A 176 29.18 18.26 21.68
CA GLY A 176 29.42 17.42 22.86
C GLY A 176 28.69 16.08 22.97
N LYS A 177 27.67 15.76 22.15
CA LYS A 177 26.99 14.44 22.19
C LYS A 177 26.51 13.98 20.80
N THR A 178 27.21 13.00 20.22
CA THR A 178 26.81 12.24 19.01
C THR A 178 25.82 11.12 19.38
N ARG A 179 24.61 11.49 19.81
CA ARG A 179 23.51 10.52 19.89
C ARG A 179 22.67 10.60 18.63
N GLU A 180 22.37 9.46 18.02
CA GLU A 180 21.17 9.37 17.21
C GLU A 180 19.96 9.73 18.07
N THR A 181 18.96 10.28 17.43
CA THR A 181 18.00 11.20 18.06
C THR A 181 16.59 10.92 17.68
N TYR A 182 16.46 10.25 16.55
CA TYR A 182 15.23 9.65 16.14
C TYR A 182 15.48 8.18 16.18
N ALA A 183 14.90 7.58 17.21
CA ALA A 183 14.90 6.16 17.35
C ALA A 183 13.99 5.56 16.27
N ILE A 184 14.33 4.36 15.83
CA ILE A 184 13.40 3.52 15.08
C ILE A 184 12.56 2.82 16.14
N ASP A 185 11.33 3.28 16.32
CA ASP A 185 10.56 3.01 17.54
C ASP A 185 9.05 3.09 17.37
N ASN A 186 8.34 2.72 18.44
CA ASN A 186 6.93 3.00 18.66
C ASN A 186 6.65 3.86 19.91
N GLY A 187 7.68 4.54 20.45
CA GLY A 187 7.65 5.32 21.69
C GLY A 187 7.80 4.50 22.99
N ASN A 188 7.59 3.18 22.95
CA ASN A 188 7.76 2.28 24.10
C ASN A 188 8.99 1.38 23.96
N VAL A 189 9.26 0.92 22.74
CA VAL A 189 10.39 0.07 22.37
C VAL A 189 11.07 0.68 21.16
N SER A 190 12.41 0.67 21.15
CA SER A 190 13.21 1.17 20.05
C SER A 190 14.37 0.26 19.69
N LEU A 191 14.83 0.37 18.45
CA LEU A 191 16.03 -0.29 17.98
C LEU A 191 17.27 0.58 18.30
N PRO A 192 18.35 0.01 18.88
CA PRO A 192 19.59 0.76 19.06
C PRO A 192 20.16 1.27 17.74
N ALA A 193 20.82 2.43 17.79
CA ALA A 193 21.49 3.07 16.64
C ALA A 193 22.40 2.13 15.83
N GLU A 194 23.16 1.29 16.54
CA GLU A 194 24.11 0.33 15.95
C GLU A 194 23.43 -0.74 15.07
N HIS A 195 22.13 -1.01 15.29
CA HIS A 195 21.31 -1.95 14.54
C HIS A 195 20.42 -1.23 13.52
N ALA A 196 19.92 -0.03 13.85
CA ALA A 196 19.07 0.78 13.01
C ALA A 196 19.61 0.95 11.58
N ARG A 197 20.89 1.31 11.45
CA ARG A 197 21.55 1.50 10.14
C ARG A 197 21.72 0.21 9.34
N LYS A 198 21.70 -0.94 10.01
CA LYS A 198 21.95 -2.26 9.39
C LYS A 198 20.70 -2.90 8.82
N LEU A 199 19.51 -2.37 9.11
CA LEU A 199 18.25 -2.88 8.55
C LEU A 199 18.29 -2.90 7.02
N ARG A 200 18.02 -4.05 6.38
CA ARG A 200 17.87 -4.11 4.92
C ARG A 200 16.56 -3.42 4.55
N LEU A 201 16.57 -2.66 3.45
CA LEU A 201 15.32 -2.03 2.97
C LEU A 201 14.26 -3.06 2.59
N GLY A 202 14.66 -4.24 2.09
CA GLY A 202 13.75 -5.35 1.82
C GLY A 202 12.96 -5.80 3.06
N ASP A 203 13.60 -5.89 4.23
CA ASP A 203 12.93 -6.27 5.49
C ASP A 203 11.99 -5.17 5.99
N VAL A 204 12.42 -3.90 5.91
CA VAL A 204 11.61 -2.74 6.28
C VAL A 204 10.34 -2.66 5.44
N VAL A 205 10.48 -2.83 4.12
CA VAL A 205 9.37 -2.80 3.17
C VAL A 205 8.45 -4.00 3.37
N ALA A 206 9.00 -5.20 3.59
CA ALA A 206 8.21 -6.39 3.90
C ALA A 206 7.37 -6.17 5.16
N ALA A 207 7.96 -5.66 6.25
CA ALA A 207 7.24 -5.36 7.49
C ALA A 207 6.10 -4.37 7.25
N SER A 208 6.35 -3.28 6.50
CA SER A 208 5.33 -2.28 6.15
C SER A 208 4.19 -2.85 5.29
N SER A 209 4.44 -3.89 4.48
CA SER A 209 3.46 -4.53 3.60
C SER A 209 2.86 -5.85 4.12
N CYS A 210 3.18 -6.23 5.36
CA CYS A 210 2.81 -7.52 5.95
C CYS A 210 1.33 -7.52 6.43
N PHE A 211 0.37 -7.55 5.51
CA PHE A 211 -1.04 -7.36 5.87
C PHE A 211 -1.63 -8.56 6.63
N PRO A 212 -2.49 -8.32 7.65
CA PRO A 212 -3.09 -9.39 8.45
C PRO A 212 -3.91 -10.38 7.61
N GLY A 213 -3.73 -11.68 7.89
CA GLY A 213 -4.39 -12.77 7.16
C GLY A 213 -3.75 -13.12 5.80
N GLY A 214 -2.77 -12.35 5.35
CA GLY A 214 -1.91 -12.71 4.21
C GLY A 214 -0.62 -13.39 4.61
N PHE A 215 -0.04 -12.98 5.74
CA PHE A 215 1.32 -13.29 6.14
C PHE A 215 1.46 -13.45 7.65
N GLU A 216 2.49 -14.18 8.06
CA GLU A 216 3.01 -14.17 9.42
C GLU A 216 3.75 -12.84 9.71
N PRO A 217 3.69 -12.29 10.93
CA PRO A 217 4.44 -11.09 11.28
C PRO A 217 5.96 -11.30 11.22
N LEU A 218 6.68 -10.24 10.86
CA LEU A 218 8.12 -10.16 11.07
C LEU A 218 8.40 -9.80 12.53
N VAL A 219 9.20 -10.62 13.20
CA VAL A 219 9.55 -10.50 14.61
C VAL A 219 10.88 -9.76 14.71
N LEU A 220 10.85 -8.53 15.22
CA LEU A 220 12.05 -7.77 15.52
C LEU A 220 12.52 -8.09 16.96
N PRO A 221 13.83 -8.32 17.18
CA PRO A 221 14.92 -8.23 16.21
C PRO A 221 15.22 -9.52 15.42
N ASP A 222 14.68 -10.67 15.82
CA ASP A 222 15.12 -12.00 15.34
C ASP A 222 15.10 -12.18 13.82
N ASP A 223 14.00 -11.79 13.16
CA ASP A 223 13.86 -11.95 11.71
C ASP A 223 14.69 -10.94 10.90
N PHE A 224 15.16 -9.86 11.54
CA PHE A 224 15.94 -8.79 10.90
C PHE A 224 17.45 -8.96 11.12
N PHE A 225 17.83 -9.55 12.25
CA PHE A 225 19.21 -9.75 12.66
C PHE A 225 19.42 -11.20 13.11
N PRO A 226 19.39 -12.17 12.17
CA PRO A 226 19.67 -13.56 12.50
C PRO A 226 21.13 -13.68 12.97
N GLY A 227 21.34 -14.10 14.23
CA GLY A 227 22.68 -14.21 14.81
C GLY A 227 22.69 -14.66 16.27
N ASN A 228 23.87 -15.01 16.78
CA ASN A 228 24.12 -15.38 18.18
C ASN A 228 25.31 -14.56 18.73
N PRO A 229 25.13 -13.71 19.77
CA PRO A 229 23.89 -13.48 20.51
C PRO A 229 22.85 -12.70 19.69
N PRO A 230 21.55 -12.87 19.99
CA PRO A 230 20.49 -12.13 19.30
C PRO A 230 20.61 -10.63 19.63
N ALA A 231 20.28 -9.79 18.65
CA ALA A 231 20.22 -8.35 18.88
C ALA A 231 19.17 -8.03 19.97
N GLN A 232 19.36 -6.91 20.66
CA GLN A 232 18.49 -6.47 21.76
C GLN A 232 17.82 -5.14 21.40
N LEU A 233 16.58 -4.98 21.84
CA LEU A 233 15.83 -3.73 21.73
C LEU A 233 16.11 -2.85 22.95
N LEU A 234 15.65 -1.61 22.92
CA LEU A 234 15.68 -0.68 24.04
C LEU A 234 14.25 -0.42 24.50
N THR A 235 14.03 -0.41 25.81
CA THR A 235 12.80 0.11 26.41
C THR A 235 12.77 1.65 26.36
N LYS A 236 11.61 2.25 26.65
CA LYS A 236 11.42 3.71 26.79
C LYS A 236 12.44 4.39 27.72
N GLY A 237 12.99 3.65 28.69
CA GLY A 237 14.06 4.12 29.60
C GLY A 237 15.48 3.93 29.08
N GLY A 238 15.67 3.46 27.85
CA GLY A 238 16.98 3.18 27.24
C GLY A 238 17.66 1.90 27.74
N ARG A 239 16.97 1.07 28.52
CA ARG A 239 17.52 -0.23 28.98
C ARG A 239 17.39 -1.26 27.87
N ARG A 240 18.47 -2.02 27.62
CA ARG A 240 18.43 -3.15 26.70
C ARG A 240 17.45 -4.20 27.20
N THR A 241 16.67 -4.77 26.29
CA THR A 241 15.68 -5.80 26.56
C THR A 241 15.79 -6.92 25.52
N SER A 242 15.48 -8.14 25.96
CA SER A 242 15.31 -9.31 25.10
C SER A 242 13.87 -9.43 24.58
N ASP A 243 13.03 -8.42 24.79
CA ASP A 243 11.68 -8.39 24.23
C ASP A 243 11.70 -8.54 22.72
N ARG A 244 10.64 -9.17 22.21
CA ARG A 244 10.36 -9.33 20.79
C ARG A 244 9.15 -8.51 20.44
N VAL A 245 9.18 -7.84 19.30
CA VAL A 245 8.02 -7.10 18.78
C VAL A 245 7.60 -7.69 17.44
N ALA A 246 6.32 -8.01 17.32
CA ALA A 246 5.75 -8.52 16.07
C ALA A 246 5.26 -7.33 15.24
N LEU A 247 5.79 -7.19 14.03
CA LEU A 247 5.49 -6.11 13.10
C LEU A 247 4.59 -6.61 11.96
N LEU A 248 3.51 -5.88 11.73
CA LEU A 248 2.59 -6.04 10.61
C LEU A 248 2.49 -4.75 9.78
N ASP A 249 1.71 -4.81 8.72
CA ASP A 249 1.46 -3.70 7.79
C ASP A 249 1.16 -2.39 8.52
N GLY A 250 1.87 -1.32 8.12
CA GLY A 250 1.72 0.00 8.73
C GLY A 250 0.33 0.58 8.58
N GLY A 251 -0.43 0.06 7.61
CA GLY A 251 -1.79 0.48 7.36
C GLY A 251 -2.80 0.12 8.42
N ILE A 252 -2.51 -0.84 9.29
CA ILE A 252 -3.37 -1.14 10.43
C ILE A 252 -3.48 0.09 11.35
N TYR A 253 -2.37 0.78 11.59
CA TYR A 253 -2.37 1.98 12.43
C TYR A 253 -2.52 3.28 11.62
N ASP A 254 -1.71 3.47 10.58
CA ASP A 254 -1.64 4.72 9.80
C ASP A 254 -1.57 4.43 8.29
N ASN A 255 -2.69 4.00 7.72
CA ASN A 255 -2.74 3.62 6.30
C ASN A 255 -2.39 4.70 5.31
N GLN A 256 -2.50 5.96 5.71
CA GLN A 256 -2.15 7.07 4.85
C GLN A 256 -0.73 7.57 5.13
N GLY A 257 -0.11 7.19 6.23
CA GLY A 257 1.16 7.79 6.67
C GLY A 257 0.99 9.22 7.20
N ILE A 258 -0.24 9.64 7.52
CA ILE A 258 -0.56 11.02 7.93
C ILE A 258 -0.08 11.30 9.36
N ASP A 259 -0.38 10.40 10.30
CA ASP A 259 0.01 10.57 11.71
C ASP A 259 1.54 10.72 11.82
N SER A 260 2.27 9.89 11.08
CA SER A 260 3.74 9.96 11.06
C SER A 260 4.27 11.29 10.52
N LEU A 261 3.63 11.88 9.50
CA LEU A 261 4.01 13.21 9.02
C LEU A 261 3.64 14.31 10.03
N LEU A 262 2.51 14.21 10.72
CA LEU A 262 2.12 15.17 11.74
C LEU A 262 3.13 15.17 12.89
N VAL A 263 3.55 13.99 13.37
CA VAL A 263 4.58 13.83 14.40
C VAL A 263 5.91 14.46 13.96
N ALA A 264 6.35 14.17 12.72
CA ALA A 264 7.60 14.71 12.22
C ALA A 264 7.54 16.22 11.93
N ASN A 265 6.38 16.75 11.52
CA ASN A 265 6.17 18.18 11.30
C ASN A 265 6.16 18.95 12.63
N GLU A 266 5.48 18.43 13.64
CA GLU A 266 5.47 18.98 15.00
C GLU A 266 6.88 19.02 15.60
N ARG A 267 7.65 17.97 15.35
CA ARG A 267 9.07 17.92 15.71
C ARG A 267 9.88 19.00 15.01
N ASN A 268 9.70 19.22 13.70
CA ASN A 268 10.37 20.30 12.98
C ASN A 268 9.98 21.68 13.55
N ARG A 269 8.70 21.89 13.88
CA ARG A 269 8.22 23.12 14.52
C ARG A 269 8.89 23.39 15.85
N ARG A 270 8.92 22.40 16.75
CA ARG A 270 9.61 22.53 18.06
C ARG A 270 11.10 22.78 17.90
N HIS A 271 11.73 22.17 16.90
CA HIS A 271 13.13 22.42 16.62
C HIS A 271 13.35 23.87 16.18
N LEU A 272 12.54 24.37 15.25
CA LEU A 272 12.62 25.75 14.79
C LEU A 272 12.46 26.74 15.95
N GLU A 273 11.50 26.50 16.85
CA GLU A 273 11.31 27.28 18.08
C GLU A 273 12.58 27.32 18.94
N GLN A 274 13.20 26.16 19.17
CA GLN A 274 14.44 26.06 19.95
C GLN A 274 15.61 26.79 19.28
N VAL A 275 15.75 26.68 17.97
CA VAL A 275 16.85 27.32 17.26
C VAL A 275 16.69 28.83 17.19
N GLN A 276 15.48 29.33 16.96
CA GLN A 276 15.20 30.77 16.98
C GLN A 276 15.55 31.39 18.33
N LEU A 277 15.25 30.70 19.44
CA LEU A 277 15.67 31.13 20.78
C LEU A 277 17.21 31.17 20.92
N SER A 278 17.92 30.25 20.26
CA SER A 278 19.39 30.16 20.30
C SER A 278 20.15 31.08 19.33
N HIS A 279 19.46 31.89 18.51
CA HIS A 279 20.04 32.82 17.52
C HIS A 279 20.97 32.16 16.45
N SER A 280 20.88 30.84 16.24
CA SER A 280 21.69 30.12 15.24
C SER A 280 20.99 30.04 13.87
N ALA A 281 21.14 31.07 13.04
CA ALA A 281 20.45 31.17 11.74
C ALA A 281 20.70 29.98 10.79
N ARG A 282 21.89 29.38 10.82
CA ARG A 282 22.25 28.24 9.96
C ARG A 282 21.57 26.94 10.38
N GLN A 283 21.29 26.75 11.67
CA GLN A 283 20.56 25.57 12.16
C GLN A 283 19.05 25.69 11.91
N ALA A 284 18.52 26.92 11.88
CA ALA A 284 17.09 27.16 11.70
C ALA A 284 16.61 26.69 10.32
N ALA A 285 17.43 26.84 9.28
CA ALA A 285 17.05 26.51 7.91
C ALA A 285 16.93 24.99 7.61
N LEU A 286 17.39 24.10 8.49
CA LEU A 286 17.54 22.68 8.18
C LEU A 286 16.27 21.85 8.36
N LEU A 287 15.47 22.14 9.38
CA LEU A 287 14.20 21.44 9.64
C LEU A 287 13.11 22.49 9.85
N GLN A 288 12.41 22.78 8.77
CA GLN A 288 11.32 23.73 8.75
C GLN A 288 9.97 23.00 8.81
N PRO A 289 8.93 23.61 9.40
CA PRO A 289 7.57 23.12 9.28
C PRO A 289 7.10 23.11 7.82
N THR A 290 6.28 22.12 7.48
CA THR A 290 5.71 21.97 6.14
C THR A 290 4.72 23.08 5.81
N THR A 291 4.66 23.50 4.55
CA THR A 291 3.67 24.44 4.02
C THR A 291 2.47 23.73 3.39
N LEU A 292 2.69 22.50 2.89
CA LEU A 292 1.67 21.70 2.24
C LEU A 292 1.76 20.22 2.65
N PHE A 293 0.66 19.67 3.14
CA PHE A 293 0.45 18.24 3.18
C PHE A 293 -0.20 17.78 1.87
N LEU A 294 0.49 16.90 1.15
CA LEU A 294 -0.02 16.21 -0.02
C LEU A 294 -0.26 14.73 0.33
N VAL A 295 -1.51 14.31 0.31
CA VAL A 295 -1.91 12.93 0.63
C VAL A 295 -2.28 12.22 -0.67
N ALA A 296 -1.46 11.27 -1.09
CA ALA A 296 -1.73 10.40 -2.22
C ALA A 296 -2.37 9.11 -1.74
N ASP A 297 -3.64 8.93 -2.06
CA ASP A 297 -4.46 7.93 -1.43
C ASP A 297 -5.27 7.07 -2.39
N VAL A 298 -5.17 5.75 -2.25
CA VAL A 298 -6.03 4.80 -2.95
C VAL A 298 -7.30 4.40 -2.18
N GLY A 299 -7.74 5.27 -1.26
CA GLY A 299 -8.96 5.10 -0.48
C GLY A 299 -10.26 5.34 -1.25
N GLY A 300 -11.25 4.45 -1.12
CA GLY A 300 -12.54 4.51 -1.83
C GLY A 300 -12.44 3.89 -3.24
N ALA A 301 -13.45 3.22 -3.80
CA ALA A 301 -14.90 3.35 -3.65
C ALA A 301 -15.64 1.99 -3.79
N ASP A 302 -15.29 0.98 -3.00
CA ASP A 302 -16.12 -0.23 -2.94
C ASP A 302 -17.42 0.06 -2.17
N LYS A 303 -18.48 0.47 -2.88
CA LYS A 303 -19.82 0.58 -2.29
C LYS A 303 -20.40 -0.81 -1.94
N ASN A 304 -19.85 -1.87 -2.52
CA ASN A 304 -20.31 -3.25 -2.40
C ASN A 304 -19.43 -4.09 -1.46
N ILE A 305 -19.08 -3.58 -0.28
CA ILE A 305 -18.38 -4.38 0.75
C ILE A 305 -19.25 -5.55 1.20
N TYR A 306 -20.54 -5.28 1.35
CA TYR A 306 -21.53 -6.26 1.73
C TYR A 306 -22.68 -6.18 0.74
N GLN A 307 -22.91 -7.28 0.03
CA GLN A 307 -24.18 -7.51 -0.63
C GLN A 307 -24.98 -8.42 0.30
N PRO A 308 -26.14 -7.98 0.81
CA PRO A 308 -26.99 -8.89 1.55
C PRO A 308 -27.25 -10.12 0.67
N PRO A 309 -27.18 -11.34 1.23
CA PRO A 309 -27.51 -12.52 0.45
C PRO A 309 -28.89 -12.32 -0.18
N PRO A 310 -29.08 -12.71 -1.45
CA PRO A 310 -30.42 -12.70 -2.02
C PRO A 310 -31.35 -13.47 -1.09
N PRO A 311 -32.62 -13.05 -0.93
CA PRO A 311 -33.58 -13.81 -0.15
C PRO A 311 -33.53 -15.26 -0.61
N LEU A 312 -33.52 -16.20 0.35
CA LEU A 312 -33.41 -17.63 0.06
C LEU A 312 -34.42 -17.97 -1.04
N PRO A 313 -33.99 -18.45 -2.23
CA PRO A 313 -34.92 -18.99 -3.19
C PRO A 313 -35.66 -20.11 -2.47
N HIS A 314 -36.99 -20.11 -2.51
CA HIS A 314 -37.80 -21.17 -1.92
C HIS A 314 -37.23 -22.53 -2.35
N ALA A 315 -36.59 -23.20 -1.39
CA ALA A 315 -36.08 -24.57 -1.44
C ALA A 315 -35.76 -25.14 -2.83
N ALA A 316 -34.64 -24.75 -3.43
CA ALA A 316 -34.09 -25.49 -4.56
C ALA A 316 -32.69 -26.03 -4.21
N TRP A 317 -32.66 -27.32 -3.87
CA TRP A 317 -31.48 -28.20 -3.85
C TRP A 317 -30.40 -27.90 -2.80
N ALA A 318 -30.79 -27.93 -1.52
CA ALA A 318 -29.89 -28.42 -0.47
C ALA A 318 -30.06 -29.94 -0.34
N PRO A 319 -28.99 -30.76 -0.23
CA PRO A 319 -29.14 -32.17 0.06
C PRO A 319 -29.82 -32.31 1.42
N LYS A 320 -31.12 -32.60 1.38
CA LYS A 320 -31.93 -32.88 2.57
C LYS A 320 -31.31 -34.07 3.30
N LEU A 321 -31.39 -34.08 4.64
CA LEU A 321 -30.87 -35.14 5.53
C LEU A 321 -31.18 -36.57 5.05
N TRP A 322 -32.29 -36.77 4.32
CA TRP A 322 -32.66 -38.05 3.74
C TRP A 322 -31.66 -38.60 2.70
N HIS A 323 -30.88 -37.77 1.99
CA HIS A 323 -29.85 -38.27 1.07
C HIS A 323 -28.65 -38.88 1.82
N ILE A 324 -28.30 -38.32 2.99
CA ILE A 324 -27.30 -38.89 3.89
C ILE A 324 -27.84 -40.19 4.49
N LEU A 325 -29.13 -40.19 4.86
CA LEU A 325 -29.83 -41.38 5.33
C LEU A 325 -29.86 -42.49 4.26
N LEU A 326 -30.10 -42.14 2.99
CA LEU A 326 -30.13 -43.09 1.87
C LEU A 326 -28.76 -43.72 1.62
N LEU A 327 -27.68 -42.93 1.69
CA LEU A 327 -26.31 -43.45 1.62
C LEU A 327 -26.00 -44.41 2.77
N LEU A 328 -26.50 -44.11 3.98
CA LEU A 328 -26.32 -44.96 5.16
C LEU A 328 -27.13 -46.26 5.03
N VAL A 329 -28.33 -46.20 4.46
CA VAL A 329 -29.17 -47.38 4.15
C VAL A 329 -28.50 -48.25 3.09
N VAL A 330 -27.94 -47.66 2.03
CA VAL A 330 -27.21 -48.42 0.99
C VAL A 330 -25.96 -49.09 1.58
N LEU A 331 -25.25 -48.42 2.49
CA LEU A 331 -24.11 -48.99 3.21
C LEU A 331 -24.52 -50.19 4.07
N VAL A 332 -25.58 -50.03 4.88
CA VAL A 332 -26.09 -51.10 5.75
C VAL A 332 -26.64 -52.26 4.92
N ALA A 333 -27.33 -51.99 3.81
CA ALA A 333 -27.81 -53.01 2.89
C ALA A 333 -26.65 -53.75 2.19
N GLY A 334 -25.60 -53.05 1.80
CA GLY A 334 -24.39 -53.65 1.23
C GLY A 334 -23.65 -54.55 2.21
N LEU A 335 -23.52 -54.13 3.47
CA LEU A 335 -22.96 -54.94 4.55
C LEU A 335 -23.85 -56.16 4.86
N GLY A 336 -25.17 -55.99 4.85
CA GLY A 336 -26.15 -57.07 5.05
C GLY A 336 -26.16 -58.11 3.93
N LEU A 337 -26.09 -57.68 2.66
CA LEU A 337 -25.97 -58.57 1.50
C LEU A 337 -24.63 -59.34 1.52
N GLY A 338 -23.54 -58.68 1.92
CA GLY A 338 -22.27 -59.35 2.17
C GLY A 338 -22.41 -60.43 3.26
N ALA A 339 -23.02 -60.10 4.40
CA ALA A 339 -23.29 -61.04 5.49
C ALA A 339 -24.19 -62.22 5.09
N TRP A 340 -25.16 -62.00 4.21
CA TRP A 340 -26.05 -63.06 3.73
C TRP A 340 -25.36 -64.00 2.73
N GLN A 341 -24.56 -63.46 1.80
CA GLN A 341 -23.71 -64.28 0.93
C GLN A 341 -22.68 -65.10 1.73
N LEU A 342 -22.19 -64.56 2.86
CA LEU A 342 -21.31 -65.26 3.80
C LEU A 342 -22.00 -66.45 4.49
N HIS A 343 -23.33 -66.39 4.71
CA HIS A 343 -24.11 -67.48 5.31
C HIS A 343 -24.33 -68.65 4.33
N GLU A 344 -24.55 -68.37 3.05
CA GLU A 344 -24.81 -69.38 2.01
C GLU A 344 -23.54 -70.10 1.52
N ALA A 345 -22.37 -69.44 1.55
CA ALA A 345 -21.23 -69.87 0.73
C ALA A 345 -20.20 -70.84 1.36
N GLY A 346 -20.39 -71.36 2.59
CA GLY A 346 -19.60 -72.48 3.13
C GLY A 346 -18.05 -72.38 3.07
N THR A 347 -17.43 -72.03 4.21
CA THR A 347 -16.00 -72.25 4.55
C THR A 347 -14.92 -71.91 3.49
N SER A 348 -14.81 -70.63 3.10
CA SER A 348 -13.56 -69.83 3.30
C SER A 348 -13.81 -68.30 3.30
N PRO A 349 -14.79 -67.77 4.06
CA PRO A 349 -15.50 -66.56 3.64
C PRO A 349 -15.00 -65.26 4.30
N PHE A 350 -14.15 -65.33 5.33
CA PHE A 350 -13.82 -64.15 6.13
C PHE A 350 -13.04 -63.08 5.35
N PHE A 351 -12.00 -63.49 4.62
CA PHE A 351 -11.10 -62.53 3.95
C PHE A 351 -11.74 -61.86 2.73
N SER A 352 -12.60 -62.55 1.98
CA SER A 352 -13.29 -61.99 0.82
C SER A 352 -14.37 -60.98 1.21
N GLY A 353 -15.14 -61.26 2.27
CA GLY A 353 -16.12 -60.31 2.81
C GLY A 353 -15.48 -59.07 3.41
N VAL A 354 -14.35 -59.22 4.12
CA VAL A 354 -13.56 -58.09 4.64
C VAL A 354 -12.96 -57.26 3.49
N LEU A 355 -12.45 -57.89 2.43
CA LEU A 355 -11.94 -57.18 1.25
C LEU A 355 -13.03 -56.41 0.50
N ALA A 356 -14.23 -56.99 0.35
CA ALA A 356 -15.38 -56.30 -0.26
C ALA A 356 -15.90 -55.13 0.62
N GLY A 357 -15.92 -55.30 1.94
CA GLY A 357 -16.25 -54.25 2.90
C GLY A 357 -15.23 -53.11 2.90
N LEU A 358 -13.93 -53.44 2.86
CA LEU A 358 -12.86 -52.45 2.73
C LEU A 358 -12.89 -51.74 1.38
N GLY A 359 -13.22 -52.45 0.29
CA GLY A 359 -13.39 -51.89 -1.04
C GLY A 359 -14.55 -50.90 -1.14
N THR A 360 -15.69 -51.21 -0.50
CA THR A 360 -16.86 -50.32 -0.45
C THR A 360 -16.62 -49.10 0.44
N VAL A 361 -15.98 -49.27 1.61
CA VAL A 361 -15.56 -48.15 2.47
C VAL A 361 -14.50 -47.29 1.75
N GLY A 362 -13.56 -47.90 1.03
CA GLY A 362 -12.58 -47.20 0.21
C GLY A 362 -13.20 -46.40 -0.93
N ALA A 363 -14.14 -46.98 -1.66
CA ALA A 363 -14.87 -46.30 -2.73
C ALA A 363 -15.73 -45.14 -2.20
N LEU A 364 -16.40 -45.33 -1.06
CA LEU A 364 -17.17 -44.28 -0.39
C LEU A 364 -16.25 -43.17 0.15
N GLY A 365 -15.10 -43.54 0.71
CA GLY A 365 -14.05 -42.62 1.14
C GLY A 365 -13.51 -41.78 -0.02
N LEU A 366 -13.26 -42.39 -1.19
CA LEU A 366 -12.85 -41.69 -2.41
C LEU A 366 -13.95 -40.77 -2.96
N LEU A 367 -15.22 -41.15 -2.88
CA LEU A 367 -16.35 -40.31 -3.27
C LEU A 367 -16.53 -39.11 -2.32
N VAL A 368 -16.41 -39.33 -1.00
CA VAL A 368 -16.48 -38.26 0.00
C VAL A 368 -15.26 -37.34 -0.11
N ALA A 369 -14.07 -37.90 -0.36
CA ALA A 369 -12.86 -37.12 -0.62
C ALA A 369 -12.99 -36.32 -1.92
N GLY A 370 -13.47 -36.92 -3.01
CA GLY A 370 -13.73 -36.24 -4.28
C GLY A 370 -14.79 -35.14 -4.17
N TRP A 371 -15.86 -35.39 -3.40
CA TRP A 371 -16.88 -34.39 -3.09
C TRP A 371 -16.33 -33.27 -2.20
N GLY A 372 -15.52 -33.59 -1.19
CA GLY A 372 -14.84 -32.65 -0.31
C GLY A 372 -13.86 -31.76 -1.06
N ILE A 373 -13.04 -32.35 -1.94
CA ILE A 373 -12.12 -31.65 -2.85
C ILE A 373 -12.91 -30.78 -3.83
N GLY A 374 -14.02 -31.28 -4.40
CA GLY A 374 -14.88 -30.52 -5.31
C GLY A 374 -15.62 -29.36 -4.62
N LYS A 375 -16.00 -29.50 -3.35
CA LYS A 375 -16.60 -28.44 -2.53
C LYS A 375 -15.55 -27.42 -2.09
N LEU A 376 -14.35 -27.87 -1.70
CA LEU A 376 -13.22 -27.01 -1.39
C LEU A 376 -12.77 -26.20 -2.62
N ARG A 377 -12.70 -26.83 -3.80
CA ARG A 377 -12.42 -26.18 -5.09
C ARG A 377 -13.48 -25.13 -5.43
N ARG A 378 -14.76 -25.42 -5.20
CA ARG A 378 -15.86 -24.46 -5.38
C ARG A 378 -15.84 -23.31 -4.36
N MET A 379 -15.51 -23.57 -3.09
CA MET A 379 -15.33 -22.52 -2.07
C MET A 379 -14.11 -21.64 -2.37
N LEU A 380 -13.02 -22.24 -2.83
CA LEU A 380 -11.82 -21.52 -3.27
C LEU A 380 -12.13 -20.63 -4.49
N HIS A 381 -12.97 -21.09 -5.43
CA HIS A 381 -13.43 -20.28 -6.56
C HIS A 381 -14.48 -19.22 -6.21
N SER A 382 -15.36 -19.45 -5.22
CA SER A 382 -16.48 -18.53 -4.92
C SER A 382 -16.14 -17.39 -3.94
N GLN A 383 -15.03 -17.47 -3.20
CA GLN A 383 -14.64 -16.44 -2.21
C GLN A 383 -13.21 -15.90 -2.34
N SER A 384 -12.40 -16.38 -3.29
CA SER A 384 -11.05 -15.87 -3.53
C SER A 384 -11.04 -14.81 -4.64
N PRO A 385 -10.25 -13.72 -4.53
CA PRO A 385 -9.71 -13.09 -5.73
C PRO A 385 -8.98 -14.18 -6.52
N ASN A 386 -9.26 -14.30 -7.81
CA ASN A 386 -8.71 -15.35 -8.68
C ASN A 386 -7.20 -15.49 -8.46
N LEU A 387 -6.78 -16.56 -7.80
CA LEU A 387 -5.38 -16.97 -7.82
C LEU A 387 -5.08 -17.31 -9.28
N PRO A 388 -4.01 -16.74 -9.87
CA PRO A 388 -3.65 -17.05 -11.25
C PRO A 388 -3.57 -18.56 -11.47
N ASP A 389 -4.02 -19.05 -12.63
CA ASP A 389 -4.13 -20.50 -12.91
C ASP A 389 -2.79 -21.24 -12.77
N TRP A 390 -1.66 -20.54 -12.89
CA TRP A 390 -0.31 -21.08 -12.70
C TRP A 390 0.07 -21.31 -11.22
N VAL A 391 -0.64 -20.71 -10.26
CA VAL A 391 -0.40 -20.90 -8.81
C VAL A 391 -1.04 -22.20 -8.31
N LEU A 392 -2.17 -22.61 -8.90
CA LEU A 392 -2.91 -23.81 -8.49
C LEU A 392 -2.07 -25.11 -8.60
N PRO A 393 -1.31 -25.37 -9.69
CA PRO A 393 -0.39 -26.50 -9.78
C PRO A 393 0.71 -26.50 -8.72
N ARG A 394 1.11 -25.32 -8.22
CA ARG A 394 2.13 -25.20 -7.17
C ARG A 394 1.56 -25.49 -5.78
N LEU A 395 0.34 -25.00 -5.50
CA LEU A 395 -0.39 -25.32 -4.27
C LEU A 395 -0.66 -26.82 -4.11
N ALA A 396 -0.91 -27.52 -5.22
CA ALA A 396 -1.11 -28.97 -5.24
C ALA A 396 0.14 -29.79 -4.85
N ARG A 397 1.33 -29.17 -4.83
CA ARG A 397 2.61 -29.81 -4.44
C ARG A 397 2.95 -29.60 -2.96
N LEU A 398 2.13 -28.86 -2.22
CA LEU A 398 2.34 -28.58 -0.81
C LEU A 398 1.81 -29.73 0.05
N SER A 399 2.53 -30.07 1.11
CA SER A 399 2.08 -31.05 2.10
C SER A 399 0.86 -30.55 2.88
N VAL A 400 0.06 -31.47 3.43
CA VAL A 400 -1.18 -31.16 4.18
C VAL A 400 -0.96 -30.13 5.31
N PRO A 401 0.13 -30.17 6.10
CA PRO A 401 0.42 -29.13 7.10
C PRO A 401 0.69 -27.74 6.49
N GLN A 402 1.36 -27.70 5.34
CA GLN A 402 1.70 -26.45 4.64
C GLN A 402 0.45 -25.81 4.03
N LEU A 403 -0.45 -26.63 3.46
CA LEU A 403 -1.73 -26.17 2.95
C LEU A 403 -2.64 -25.66 4.10
N ARG A 404 -2.61 -26.33 5.26
CA ARG A 404 -3.34 -25.91 6.45
C ARG A 404 -2.85 -24.55 6.98
N GLN A 405 -1.55 -24.25 6.96
CA GLN A 405 -1.03 -22.92 7.32
C GLN A 405 -1.54 -21.84 6.36
N LEU A 406 -1.46 -22.05 5.04
CA LEU A 406 -1.96 -21.09 4.05
C LEU A 406 -3.48 -20.85 4.12
N LEU A 407 -4.26 -21.89 4.45
CA LEU A 407 -5.72 -21.78 4.61
C LEU A 407 -6.12 -21.18 5.96
N ALA A 408 -5.38 -21.46 7.04
CA ALA A 408 -5.60 -20.84 8.35
C ALA A 408 -5.34 -19.34 8.34
N LEU A 409 -4.40 -18.87 7.52
CA LEU A 409 -4.15 -17.44 7.29
C LEU A 409 -5.34 -16.76 6.59
N ARG A 410 -6.08 -17.47 5.73
CA ARG A 410 -7.22 -16.94 4.96
C ARG A 410 -8.57 -17.18 5.63
N LEU A 411 -8.72 -16.83 6.90
CA LEU A 411 -10.04 -16.77 7.53
C LEU A 411 -10.96 -15.91 6.63
N GLY A 412 -12.07 -16.52 6.20
CA GLY A 412 -12.87 -16.12 5.05
C GLY A 412 -13.52 -14.73 5.16
N SER A 413 -14.27 -14.36 4.13
CA SER A 413 -15.10 -13.14 3.98
C SER A 413 -15.31 -12.23 5.21
N THR A 414 -15.67 -12.75 6.38
CA THR A 414 -15.72 -12.02 7.67
C THR A 414 -14.44 -11.23 8.00
N LEU A 415 -13.24 -11.80 7.81
CA LEU A 415 -11.99 -11.09 8.05
C LEU A 415 -11.80 -9.93 7.07
N LYS A 416 -12.15 -10.12 5.78
CA LYS A 416 -12.11 -9.05 4.77
C LYS A 416 -13.10 -7.92 5.09
N LEU A 417 -14.29 -8.26 5.58
CA LEU A 417 -15.27 -7.28 6.04
C LEU A 417 -14.73 -6.49 7.23
N LEU A 418 -14.22 -7.18 8.26
CA LEU A 418 -13.65 -6.55 9.45
C LEU A 418 -12.47 -5.64 9.10
N THR A 419 -11.51 -6.12 8.30
CA THR A 419 -10.36 -5.31 7.88
C THR A 419 -10.81 -4.13 7.02
N SER A 420 -11.70 -4.30 6.05
CA SER A 420 -12.16 -3.18 5.21
C SER A 420 -12.88 -2.09 6.03
N VAL A 421 -13.72 -2.46 7.00
CA VAL A 421 -14.41 -1.51 7.89
C VAL A 421 -13.41 -0.82 8.82
N PHE A 422 -12.51 -1.58 9.43
CA PHE A 422 -11.46 -1.05 10.30
C PHE A 422 -10.57 -0.05 9.55
N MET A 423 -10.12 -0.40 8.34
CA MET A 423 -9.29 0.47 7.51
C MET A 423 -10.02 1.77 7.11
N ARG A 424 -11.33 1.72 6.85
CA ARG A 424 -12.14 2.94 6.63
C ARG A 424 -12.16 3.84 7.86
N ARG A 425 -12.28 3.25 9.06
CA ARG A 425 -12.26 4.02 10.31
C ARG A 425 -10.90 4.69 10.52
N VAL A 426 -9.81 3.94 10.35
CA VAL A 426 -8.42 4.46 10.44
C VAL A 426 -8.23 5.64 9.48
N ARG A 427 -8.61 5.46 8.20
CA ARG A 427 -8.52 6.52 7.17
C ARG A 427 -9.33 7.77 7.54
N SER A 428 -10.55 7.57 8.07
CA SER A 428 -11.38 8.69 8.53
C SER A 428 -10.73 9.44 9.69
N GLN A 429 -10.15 8.72 10.66
CA GLN A 429 -9.49 9.34 11.82
C GLN A 429 -8.23 10.10 11.42
N ASN A 430 -7.43 9.55 10.51
CA ASN A 430 -6.23 10.20 10.00
C ASN A 430 -6.55 11.53 9.29
N TYR A 431 -7.56 11.54 8.40
CA TYR A 431 -8.00 12.79 7.79
C TYR A 431 -8.57 13.76 8.83
N GLU A 432 -9.31 13.28 9.83
CA GLU A 432 -9.83 14.14 10.89
C GLU A 432 -8.68 14.86 11.63
N GLN A 433 -7.62 14.14 12.02
CA GLN A 433 -6.43 14.73 12.65
C GLN A 433 -5.71 15.73 11.73
N LEU A 434 -5.64 15.45 10.43
CA LEU A 434 -5.00 16.35 9.48
C LEU A 434 -5.75 17.67 9.31
N TYR A 435 -7.08 17.62 9.25
CA TYR A 435 -7.94 18.80 9.04
C TYR A 435 -8.30 19.53 10.35
N ARG A 436 -8.32 18.84 11.49
CA ARG A 436 -8.67 19.40 12.81
C ARG A 436 -7.50 19.27 13.77
N GLN A 437 -6.82 20.38 14.02
CA GLN A 437 -5.78 20.46 15.04
C GLN A 437 -6.41 20.52 16.46
N PRO A 438 -5.72 20.00 17.50
CA PRO A 438 -6.17 20.10 18.88
C PRO A 438 -6.47 21.56 19.25
N GLY A 439 -7.64 21.81 19.85
CA GLY A 439 -8.08 23.17 20.21
C GLY A 439 -8.90 23.90 19.14
N GLY A 440 -9.23 23.26 18.01
CA GLY A 440 -10.18 23.81 17.01
C GLY A 440 -9.62 24.86 16.06
N ASN A 441 -8.32 25.15 16.13
CA ASN A 441 -7.66 26.10 15.25
C ASN A 441 -7.46 25.53 13.83
N LYS A 442 -7.49 26.41 12.82
CA LYS A 442 -7.11 26.03 11.45
C LYS A 442 -5.62 25.69 11.41
N PRO A 443 -5.21 24.64 10.68
CA PRO A 443 -3.80 24.30 10.54
C PRO A 443 -3.02 25.42 9.84
N ALA A 444 -1.77 25.61 10.25
CA ALA A 444 -0.85 26.60 9.65
C ALA A 444 -0.32 26.17 8.26
N TYR A 445 -0.66 24.97 7.82
CA TYR A 445 -0.30 24.38 6.53
C TYR A 445 -1.54 24.19 5.64
N GLN A 446 -1.31 24.10 4.33
CA GLN A 446 -2.35 23.73 3.37
C GLN A 446 -2.45 22.22 3.21
N ILE A 447 -3.57 21.73 2.68
CA ILE A 447 -3.83 20.30 2.47
C ILE A 447 -4.34 20.08 1.06
N VAL A 448 -3.73 19.13 0.35
CA VAL A 448 -4.20 18.60 -0.94
C VAL A 448 -4.33 17.09 -0.81
N SER A 449 -5.52 16.57 -1.07
CA SER A 449 -5.80 15.13 -1.01
C SER A 449 -6.06 14.60 -2.42
N SER A 450 -5.10 13.85 -2.96
CA SER A 450 -5.21 13.16 -4.24
C SER A 450 -5.70 11.74 -4.00
N ILE A 451 -7.03 11.56 -4.09
CA ILE A 451 -7.68 10.27 -3.82
C ILE A 451 -8.12 9.63 -5.14
N ILE A 452 -7.71 8.38 -5.41
CA ILE A 452 -7.97 7.67 -6.68
C ILE A 452 -9.45 7.70 -7.12
N GLY A 453 -10.39 7.69 -6.18
CA GLY A 453 -11.83 7.73 -6.43
C GLY A 453 -12.49 9.11 -6.36
N ALA A 454 -11.75 10.19 -6.09
CA ALA A 454 -12.33 11.52 -5.85
C ALA A 454 -13.11 12.05 -7.05
N ILE A 455 -12.53 11.95 -8.25
CA ILE A 455 -13.17 12.40 -9.49
C ILE A 455 -14.43 11.59 -9.79
N ALA A 456 -14.41 10.28 -9.54
CA ALA A 456 -15.57 9.42 -9.77
C ALA A 456 -16.77 9.86 -8.92
N ASN A 457 -16.55 10.15 -7.63
CA ASN A 457 -17.61 10.67 -6.76
C ASN A 457 -18.16 12.02 -7.26
N ASP A 458 -17.29 12.94 -7.67
CA ASP A 458 -17.70 14.24 -8.19
C ASP A 458 -18.46 14.14 -9.53
N PHE A 459 -18.10 13.15 -10.37
CA PHE A 459 -18.80 12.88 -11.62
C PHE A 459 -20.19 12.27 -11.37
N GLU A 460 -20.29 11.24 -10.51
CA GLU A 460 -21.56 10.60 -10.15
C GLU A 460 -22.55 11.63 -9.54
N LEU A 461 -22.08 12.52 -8.67
CA LEU A 461 -22.91 13.60 -8.10
C LEU A 461 -23.37 14.61 -9.16
N GLN A 462 -22.62 14.81 -10.23
CA GLN A 462 -23.00 15.68 -11.33
C GLN A 462 -24.04 15.04 -12.23
N THR A 463 -23.84 13.77 -12.60
CA THR A 463 -24.81 13.02 -13.41
C THR A 463 -26.16 12.92 -12.72
N ASP A 464 -26.18 12.69 -11.40
CA ASP A 464 -27.41 12.66 -10.59
C ASP A 464 -28.14 14.01 -10.57
N ARG A 465 -27.39 15.11 -10.51
CA ARG A 465 -27.95 16.47 -10.54
C ARG A 465 -28.49 16.86 -11.91
N ILE A 466 -27.81 16.45 -12.98
CA ILE A 466 -28.25 16.68 -14.36
C ILE A 466 -29.53 15.88 -14.63
N SER A 467 -29.62 14.64 -14.15
CA SER A 467 -30.85 13.83 -14.23
C SER A 467 -32.05 14.48 -13.51
N LYS A 468 -31.80 15.28 -12.46
CA LYS A 468 -32.84 15.92 -11.62
C LYS A 468 -33.18 17.39 -11.96
N LYS A 469 -32.49 18.05 -12.89
CA LYS A 469 -32.74 19.48 -13.24
C LYS A 469 -32.83 19.72 -14.74
N GLN A 470 -33.88 20.43 -15.18
CA GLN A 470 -33.97 21.06 -16.50
C GLN A 470 -32.84 22.08 -16.70
N LYS A 471 -32.28 22.06 -17.91
CA LYS A 471 -31.16 22.86 -18.44
C LYS A 471 -31.05 24.26 -17.85
N LYS A 472 -30.04 24.50 -17.00
CA LYS A 472 -29.51 25.85 -16.77
C LYS A 472 -28.38 26.13 -17.75
N GLU A 473 -28.29 27.37 -18.19
CA GLU A 473 -27.28 27.87 -19.13
C GLU A 473 -25.87 27.41 -18.75
N VAL A 474 -25.15 26.90 -19.76
CA VAL A 474 -23.76 26.48 -19.65
C VAL A 474 -22.92 27.76 -19.50
N PRO A 475 -22.13 27.91 -18.43
CA PRO A 475 -21.27 29.08 -18.27
C PRO A 475 -20.27 29.22 -19.42
N LYS A 476 -19.94 30.46 -19.81
CA LYS A 476 -19.05 30.79 -20.95
C LYS A 476 -17.66 30.13 -20.89
N LYS A 477 -17.17 29.75 -19.71
CA LYS A 477 -15.97 28.91 -19.54
C LYS A 477 -16.30 27.79 -18.53
N PRO A 478 -16.30 26.51 -18.94
CA PRO A 478 -16.60 25.41 -18.03
C PRO A 478 -15.52 25.32 -16.95
N ARG A 479 -15.95 25.18 -15.70
CA ARG A 479 -15.03 24.90 -14.58
C ARG A 479 -14.43 23.51 -14.75
N VAL A 480 -13.26 23.27 -14.18
CA VAL A 480 -12.59 21.98 -14.20
C VAL A 480 -13.49 20.85 -13.68
N ARG A 481 -14.33 21.14 -12.67
CA ARG A 481 -15.33 20.19 -12.17
C ARG A 481 -16.35 19.74 -13.23
N GLN A 482 -16.62 20.53 -14.26
CA GLN A 482 -17.59 20.21 -15.30
C GLN A 482 -16.97 19.41 -16.46
N GLN A 483 -15.64 19.24 -16.48
CA GLN A 483 -14.92 18.61 -17.56
C GLN A 483 -14.37 17.22 -17.18
N LEU A 484 -15.20 16.42 -16.54
CA LEU A 484 -14.78 15.11 -16.00
C LEU A 484 -15.02 13.94 -16.96
N ALA A 485 -15.90 14.11 -17.97
CA ALA A 485 -16.33 13.03 -18.84
C ALA A 485 -15.18 12.34 -19.60
N ALA A 486 -14.23 13.12 -20.10
CA ALA A 486 -13.10 12.58 -20.88
C ALA A 486 -12.12 11.76 -20.02
N VAL A 487 -11.90 12.16 -18.76
CA VAL A 487 -10.96 11.51 -17.85
C VAL A 487 -11.60 10.40 -17.01
N PHE A 488 -12.93 10.41 -16.88
CA PHE A 488 -13.68 9.46 -16.04
C PHE A 488 -13.39 7.99 -16.38
N PRO A 489 -13.32 7.53 -17.65
CA PRO A 489 -13.01 6.13 -17.96
C PRO A 489 -11.68 5.66 -17.38
N THR A 490 -10.64 6.50 -17.41
CA THR A 490 -9.33 6.21 -16.81
C THR A 490 -9.44 6.10 -15.29
N ILE A 491 -10.13 7.05 -14.65
CA ILE A 491 -10.37 7.04 -13.19
C ILE A 491 -11.19 5.81 -12.76
N ASP A 492 -12.24 5.48 -13.51
CA ASP A 492 -13.11 4.35 -13.24
C ASP A 492 -12.38 3.01 -13.43
N SER A 493 -11.52 2.91 -14.44
CA SER A 493 -10.64 1.76 -14.62
C SER A 493 -9.65 1.61 -13.45
N ALA A 494 -9.02 2.71 -13.03
CA ALA A 494 -8.01 2.71 -11.97
C ALA A 494 -8.58 2.31 -10.60
N ARG A 495 -9.72 2.88 -10.20
CA ARG A 495 -10.33 2.64 -8.88
C ARG A 495 -10.84 1.21 -8.67
N LYS A 496 -11.10 0.48 -9.76
CA LYS A 496 -11.64 -0.90 -9.74
C LYS A 496 -10.61 -1.98 -9.41
N MET A 497 -9.31 -1.68 -9.56
CA MET A 497 -8.24 -2.62 -9.20
C MET A 497 -8.34 -2.98 -7.72
N GLY A 498 -8.24 -4.26 -7.36
CA GLY A 498 -8.22 -4.69 -5.96
C GLY A 498 -6.95 -4.27 -5.19
N THR A 499 -7.01 -4.28 -3.86
CA THR A 499 -5.83 -4.04 -2.99
C THR A 499 -5.06 -5.34 -2.73
N THR A 500 -4.18 -5.73 -3.66
CA THR A 500 -3.33 -6.94 -3.54
C THR A 500 -1.85 -6.61 -3.74
N LEU A 501 -0.92 -7.36 -3.12
CA LEU A 501 0.54 -7.19 -3.29
C LEU A 501 1.09 -7.75 -4.63
N TRP A 502 0.20 -7.97 -5.60
CA TRP A 502 0.50 -8.51 -6.92
C TRP A 502 -0.62 -8.11 -7.87
N TRP A 503 -0.37 -8.20 -9.17
CA TRP A 503 -1.44 -8.07 -10.16
C TRP A 503 -2.29 -9.34 -10.18
N GLN A 504 -3.61 -9.17 -10.25
CA GLN A 504 -4.49 -10.25 -10.65
C GLN A 504 -4.49 -10.35 -12.18
N GLN A 505 -5.62 -10.72 -12.80
CA GLN A 505 -5.81 -10.62 -14.25
C GLN A 505 -5.96 -9.16 -14.76
N GLU A 506 -5.65 -8.17 -13.89
CA GLU A 506 -5.95 -6.75 -14.10
C GLU A 506 -4.70 -5.88 -14.33
N LYS A 507 -3.56 -6.48 -14.68
CA LYS A 507 -2.30 -5.75 -14.95
C LYS A 507 -2.45 -4.65 -16.01
N TRP A 508 -3.35 -4.86 -16.98
CA TRP A 508 -3.68 -3.88 -18.02
C TRP A 508 -4.21 -2.54 -17.45
N ARG A 509 -4.58 -2.48 -16.17
CA ARG A 509 -4.96 -1.25 -15.46
C ARG A 509 -3.76 -0.40 -15.01
N LEU A 510 -2.52 -0.90 -15.07
CA LEU A 510 -1.33 -0.17 -14.62
C LEU A 510 -1.22 1.24 -15.24
N PRO A 511 -1.34 1.43 -16.57
CA PRO A 511 -1.35 2.76 -17.17
C PRO A 511 -2.46 3.65 -16.61
N ALA A 512 -3.67 3.10 -16.45
CA ALA A 512 -4.81 3.84 -15.91
C ALA A 512 -4.57 4.30 -14.46
N ILE A 513 -3.95 3.46 -13.62
CA ILE A 513 -3.65 3.78 -12.23
C ILE A 513 -2.61 4.90 -12.14
N VAL A 514 -1.53 4.82 -12.93
CA VAL A 514 -0.51 5.87 -13.00
C VAL A 514 -1.13 7.18 -13.49
N ALA A 515 -1.86 7.16 -14.61
CA ALA A 515 -2.55 8.32 -15.15
C ALA A 515 -3.56 8.91 -14.15
N SER A 516 -4.28 8.07 -13.41
CA SER A 516 -5.28 8.54 -12.44
C SER A 516 -4.67 9.38 -11.32
N ALA A 517 -3.42 9.12 -10.92
CA ALA A 517 -2.73 9.93 -9.93
C ALA A 517 -2.40 11.32 -10.48
N GLU A 518 -1.88 11.39 -11.71
CA GLU A 518 -1.58 12.65 -12.41
C GLU A 518 -2.84 13.49 -12.63
N ILE A 519 -3.89 12.88 -13.18
CA ILE A 519 -5.18 13.50 -13.42
C ILE A 519 -5.78 14.02 -12.11
N THR A 520 -5.79 13.21 -11.06
CA THR A 520 -6.40 13.59 -9.77
C THR A 520 -5.63 14.73 -9.11
N LEU A 521 -4.30 14.72 -9.15
CA LEU A 521 -3.51 15.82 -8.59
C LEU A 521 -3.75 17.11 -9.37
N CYS A 522 -3.68 17.07 -10.70
CA CYS A 522 -3.98 18.24 -11.55
C CYS A 522 -5.38 18.78 -11.27
N TYR A 523 -6.38 17.90 -11.19
CA TYR A 523 -7.76 18.26 -10.85
C TYR A 523 -7.86 19.01 -9.51
N GLN A 524 -7.20 18.52 -8.46
CA GLN A 524 -7.26 19.15 -7.14
C GLN A 524 -6.54 20.49 -7.09
N LEU A 525 -5.38 20.59 -7.76
CA LEU A 525 -4.63 21.84 -7.86
C LEU A 525 -5.39 22.90 -8.67
N LEU A 526 -5.92 22.54 -9.84
CA LEU A 526 -6.69 23.49 -10.66
C LEU A 526 -7.95 23.96 -9.94
N ARG A 527 -8.68 23.07 -9.25
CA ARG A 527 -9.81 23.46 -8.39
C ARG A 527 -9.41 24.41 -7.26
N ARG A 528 -8.20 24.28 -6.74
CA ARG A 528 -7.66 25.20 -5.74
C ARG A 528 -7.41 26.57 -6.39
N PHE A 529 -6.74 26.61 -7.53
CA PHE A 529 -6.43 27.85 -8.24
C PHE A 529 -7.68 28.57 -8.77
N GLU A 530 -8.75 27.84 -9.13
CA GLU A 530 -10.06 28.43 -9.43
C GLU A 530 -10.64 29.23 -8.25
N LYS A 531 -10.31 28.84 -7.02
CA LYS A 531 -10.78 29.52 -5.80
C LYS A 531 -9.79 30.57 -5.29
N HIS A 532 -8.50 30.31 -5.45
CA HIS A 532 -7.41 31.16 -4.98
C HIS A 532 -6.39 31.28 -6.12
N PRO A 533 -6.60 32.21 -7.06
CA PRO A 533 -5.68 32.41 -8.17
C PRO A 533 -4.28 32.78 -7.67
N PRO A 534 -3.22 32.22 -8.29
CA PRO A 534 -1.86 32.54 -7.90
C PRO A 534 -1.48 33.96 -8.32
N ARG A 535 -0.45 34.51 -7.65
CA ARG A 535 0.15 35.78 -8.10
C ARG A 535 0.87 35.54 -9.45
N PRO A 536 0.80 36.49 -10.40
CA PRO A 536 1.60 36.43 -11.63
C PRO A 536 3.08 36.20 -11.31
N ASP A 537 3.76 35.45 -12.17
CA ASP A 537 5.20 35.13 -12.08
C ASP A 537 5.65 34.40 -10.80
N SER A 538 4.70 33.89 -10.01
CA SER A 538 4.99 33.04 -8.86
C SER A 538 5.18 31.57 -9.27
N ARG A 539 5.84 30.80 -8.40
CA ARG A 539 5.90 29.34 -8.51
C ARG A 539 4.51 28.73 -8.66
N GLU A 540 3.51 29.28 -7.96
CA GLU A 540 2.13 28.79 -8.04
C GLU A 540 1.50 29.03 -9.41
N ALA A 541 1.83 30.14 -10.08
CA ALA A 541 1.38 30.41 -11.45
C ALA A 541 1.99 29.42 -12.45
N GLU A 542 3.27 29.10 -12.29
CA GLU A 542 3.92 28.09 -13.12
C GLU A 542 3.34 26.69 -12.90
N VAL A 543 3.09 26.31 -11.63
CA VAL A 543 2.39 25.06 -11.29
C VAL A 543 0.98 25.02 -11.89
N GLN A 544 0.24 26.13 -11.83
CA GLN A 544 -1.08 26.22 -12.45
C GLN A 544 -1.00 25.99 -13.96
N ARG A 545 -0.05 26.63 -14.64
CA ARG A 545 0.16 26.49 -16.09
C ARG A 545 0.45 25.04 -16.47
N ARG A 546 1.41 24.40 -15.81
CA ARG A 546 1.75 22.98 -16.05
C ARG A 546 0.58 22.05 -15.75
N ALA A 547 -0.13 22.28 -14.65
CA ALA A 547 -1.32 21.50 -14.30
C ALA A 547 -2.42 21.63 -15.37
N GLN A 548 -2.59 22.82 -15.95
CA GLN A 548 -3.55 23.06 -17.03
C GLN A 548 -3.14 22.31 -18.31
N LEU A 549 -1.88 22.40 -18.72
CA LEU A 549 -1.36 21.68 -19.89
C LEU A 549 -1.52 20.15 -19.75
N LEU A 550 -1.17 19.60 -18.59
CA LEU A 550 -1.35 18.18 -18.28
C LEU A 550 -2.84 17.80 -18.33
N TRP A 551 -3.70 18.58 -17.67
CA TRP A 551 -5.13 18.36 -17.64
C TRP A 551 -5.73 18.32 -19.05
N ASP A 552 -5.38 19.29 -19.90
CA ASP A 552 -5.85 19.37 -21.27
C ASP A 552 -5.29 18.23 -22.14
N ALA A 553 -4.04 17.80 -21.91
CA ALA A 553 -3.46 16.63 -22.56
C ALA A 553 -4.23 15.35 -22.20
N TYR A 554 -4.60 15.14 -20.94
CA TYR A 554 -5.40 13.98 -20.52
C TYR A 554 -6.83 14.01 -21.06
N GLN A 555 -7.43 15.20 -21.23
CA GLN A 555 -8.74 15.33 -21.86
C GLN A 555 -8.71 14.90 -23.34
N ARG A 556 -7.60 15.14 -24.04
CA ARG A 556 -7.45 14.91 -25.48
C ARG A 556 -6.82 13.57 -25.83
N GLY A 557 -5.93 13.04 -24.98
CA GLY A 557 -5.19 11.80 -25.23
C GLY A 557 -6.04 10.53 -25.11
N GLY A 558 -7.20 10.61 -24.46
CA GLY A 558 -8.16 9.50 -24.33
C GLY A 558 -7.84 8.51 -23.20
N PRO A 559 -8.60 7.41 -23.10
CA PRO A 559 -8.45 6.42 -22.03
C PRO A 559 -7.07 5.75 -22.04
N ASN A 560 -6.48 5.57 -20.86
CA ASN A 560 -5.14 4.97 -20.66
C ASN A 560 -3.96 5.72 -21.28
N TYR A 561 -4.16 6.92 -21.83
CA TYR A 561 -3.07 7.78 -22.24
C TYR A 561 -2.21 8.16 -21.04
N LEU A 562 -0.89 8.11 -21.22
CA LEU A 562 0.10 8.58 -20.26
C LEU A 562 0.89 9.70 -20.91
N VAL A 563 0.94 10.86 -20.27
CA VAL A 563 1.84 11.93 -20.71
C VAL A 563 3.28 11.43 -20.53
N PRO A 564 4.09 11.36 -21.59
CA PRO A 564 5.46 10.86 -21.50
C PRO A 564 6.34 11.78 -20.67
N LEU A 565 7.37 11.25 -20.01
CA LEU A 565 8.36 12.08 -19.32
C LEU A 565 9.21 12.88 -20.31
N ALA A 566 9.34 12.40 -21.55
CA ALA A 566 9.96 13.16 -22.63
C ALA A 566 9.22 14.49 -22.94
N ALA A 567 7.97 14.69 -22.48
CA ALA A 567 7.23 15.94 -22.67
C ALA A 567 7.67 17.07 -21.71
N MET A 568 8.63 16.83 -20.81
CA MET A 568 9.11 17.83 -19.85
C MET A 568 9.56 19.16 -20.48
N PRO A 569 10.28 19.20 -21.60
CA PRO A 569 10.65 20.46 -22.23
C PRO A 569 9.43 21.32 -22.61
N ALA A 570 8.39 20.70 -23.18
CA ALA A 570 7.13 21.40 -23.49
C ALA A 570 6.41 21.86 -22.22
N LEU A 571 6.48 21.07 -21.14
CA LEU A 571 5.93 21.48 -19.84
C LEU A 571 6.74 22.58 -19.16
N GLN A 572 8.02 22.77 -19.47
CA GLN A 572 8.87 23.81 -18.88
C GLN A 572 8.85 25.11 -19.69
N ASP A 573 8.65 25.02 -21.00
CA ASP A 573 8.53 26.17 -21.88
C ASP A 573 7.24 26.97 -21.58
N ALA A 574 7.37 28.27 -21.33
CA ALA A 574 6.25 29.17 -21.12
C ALA A 574 5.27 29.22 -22.31
N SER A 575 5.77 28.97 -23.52
CA SER A 575 5.01 28.87 -24.77
C SER A 575 4.59 27.44 -25.14
N GLY A 576 4.88 26.47 -24.27
CA GLY A 576 4.57 25.07 -24.50
C GLY A 576 3.08 24.80 -24.72
N THR A 577 2.76 23.94 -25.68
CA THR A 577 1.38 23.64 -26.08
C THR A 577 0.99 22.18 -25.81
N VAL A 578 -0.32 21.93 -25.73
CA VAL A 578 -0.86 20.59 -25.57
C VAL A 578 -0.53 19.71 -26.79
N GLU A 579 -0.48 20.29 -27.99
CA GLU A 579 -0.10 19.62 -29.23
C GLU A 579 1.33 19.06 -29.14
N GLN A 580 2.28 19.83 -28.59
CA GLN A 580 3.65 19.37 -28.40
C GLN A 580 3.71 18.19 -27.42
N ILE A 581 2.93 18.27 -26.33
CA ILE A 581 2.82 17.17 -25.35
C ILE A 581 2.26 15.91 -26.01
N LEU A 582 1.16 16.03 -26.76
CA LEU A 582 0.51 14.90 -27.45
C LEU A 582 1.37 14.31 -28.57
N ALA A 583 2.22 15.12 -29.20
CA ALA A 583 3.15 14.67 -30.24
C ALA A 583 4.38 13.96 -29.68
N THR A 584 4.61 14.02 -28.37
CA THR A 584 5.75 13.38 -27.72
C THR A 584 5.47 11.91 -27.44
N SER A 585 6.49 11.05 -27.55
CA SER A 585 6.47 9.67 -27.08
C SER A 585 7.72 9.37 -26.25
N ASP A 586 7.57 8.52 -25.22
CA ASP A 586 8.73 7.92 -24.56
C ASP A 586 9.32 6.88 -25.54
N ARG A 587 10.60 7.03 -25.90
CA ARG A 587 11.31 6.09 -26.79
C ARG A 587 11.65 4.78 -26.09
#